data_AF-A0A7I8MMU7-F1
#
_entry.id   AF-A0A7I8MMU7-F1
#
_cell.length_a   1.000
_cell.length_b   1.000
_cell.length_c   1.000
_cell.angle_alpha   90.00
_cell.angle_beta   90.00
_cell.angle_gamma   90.00
#
_symmetry.space_group_name_H-M   'P 1'
#
loop_
_entity.id
_entity.type
_entity.pdbx_description
1 polymer ?
#
loop_
_entity_poly.entity_id
_entity_poly.type
_entity_poly.pdbx_seq_one_letter_code
_entity_poly.pdbx_strand_id
1 'polypeptide(L)'
;MKQNDLTVLKHVGTSRMKLLNDSGITTITQLHDIPLDKLAGIKSIGEYYAKRIKKSVSDYYGVKNGELSVTIRPVKEEQPERINRDLKKKIKKLRKRLNRVNENFKPLWKKKYLELYVIFKKRLTKLKTRLSVLVRIREDLSDDDKKTIIKKADVLMYNLKKVGKKPKKKNYNIAIQEIQSFSKMLKEIIS
;
A
#
# COMPACT_ATOMS: atom_id res chain seq x y z
N MET A 1 7.21 12.31 36.96
CA MET A 1 6.31 11.13 37.11
C MET A 1 6.83 9.99 36.24
N LYS A 2 6.83 8.76 36.76
CA LYS A 2 7.68 7.64 36.30
C LYS A 2 7.35 7.21 34.86
N GLN A 3 8.34 7.27 33.98
CA GLN A 3 8.25 7.09 32.53
C GLN A 3 7.93 5.66 32.06
N ASN A 4 7.66 4.74 32.99
CA ASN A 4 7.48 3.30 32.77
C ASN A 4 6.23 2.72 33.45
N ASP A 5 5.29 3.57 33.90
CA ASP A 5 4.07 3.12 34.55
C ASP A 5 3.18 2.32 33.56
N LEU A 6 2.85 1.07 33.94
CA LEU A 6 2.02 0.18 33.13
C LEU A 6 0.61 0.72 32.91
N THR A 7 0.13 1.62 33.78
CA THR A 7 -1.19 2.25 33.68
C THR A 7 -1.34 3.17 32.47
N VAL A 8 -0.23 3.51 31.79
CA VAL A 8 -0.25 4.27 30.53
C VAL A 8 -0.80 3.41 29.37
N LEU A 9 -0.81 2.08 29.51
CA LEU A 9 -1.34 1.18 28.50
C LEU A 9 -2.87 1.06 28.60
N LYS A 10 -3.54 1.18 27.46
CA LYS A 10 -4.96 0.86 27.33
C LYS A 10 -5.20 -0.58 27.79
N HIS A 11 -6.20 -0.74 28.66
CA HIS A 11 -6.60 -2.01 29.27
C HIS A 11 -5.70 -2.55 30.40
N VAL A 12 -4.67 -1.80 30.83
CA VAL A 12 -3.92 -2.08 32.05
C VAL A 12 -4.32 -1.05 33.12
N GLY A 13 -5.42 -1.33 33.82
CA GLY A 13 -5.82 -0.55 35.00
C GLY A 13 -5.02 -0.94 36.26
N THR A 14 -5.23 -0.23 37.37
CA THR A 14 -4.55 -0.46 38.66
C THR A 14 -4.57 -1.91 39.12
N SER A 15 -5.73 -2.59 39.02
CA SER A 15 -5.86 -4.00 39.39
C SER A 15 -4.99 -4.94 38.54
N ARG A 16 -4.90 -4.67 37.22
CA ARG A 16 -4.10 -5.50 36.30
C ARG A 16 -2.62 -5.18 36.38
N MET A 17 -2.26 -3.92 36.63
CA MET A 17 -0.88 -3.54 36.95
C MET A 17 -0.38 -4.30 38.18
N LYS A 18 -1.19 -4.39 39.25
CA LYS A 18 -0.81 -5.15 40.44
C LYS A 18 -0.54 -6.61 40.13
N LEU A 19 -1.42 -7.28 39.37
CA LEU A 19 -1.22 -8.67 38.94
C LEU A 19 0.05 -8.88 38.09
N LEU A 20 0.35 -7.92 37.22
CA LEU A 20 1.58 -7.94 36.42
C LEU A 20 2.81 -7.78 37.29
N ASN A 21 2.80 -6.84 38.23
CA ASN A 21 3.89 -6.62 39.19
C ASN A 21 4.10 -7.85 40.09
N ASP A 22 3.01 -8.46 40.59
CA ASP A 22 3.03 -9.69 41.39
C ASP A 22 3.62 -10.87 40.58
N SER A 23 3.52 -10.81 39.24
CA SER A 23 4.13 -11.76 38.31
C SER A 23 5.54 -11.35 37.84
N GLY A 24 6.14 -10.35 38.48
CA GLY A 24 7.48 -9.84 38.18
C GLY A 24 7.58 -8.91 36.97
N ILE A 25 6.44 -8.54 36.36
CA ILE A 25 6.37 -7.67 35.19
C ILE A 25 6.06 -6.25 35.65
N THR A 26 7.09 -5.41 35.67
CA THR A 26 7.00 -4.04 36.20
C THR A 26 7.12 -2.98 35.12
N THR A 27 7.56 -3.34 33.92
CA THR A 27 7.81 -2.39 32.84
C THR A 27 7.11 -2.77 31.53
N ILE A 28 6.82 -1.75 30.72
CA ILE A 28 6.21 -1.92 29.40
C ILE A 28 7.14 -2.70 28.45
N THR A 29 8.47 -2.57 28.61
CA THR A 29 9.47 -3.33 27.84
C THR A 29 9.37 -4.83 28.13
N GLN A 30 9.23 -5.21 29.41
CA GLN A 30 9.02 -6.61 29.79
C GLN A 30 7.72 -7.16 29.19
N LEU A 31 6.63 -6.37 29.19
CA LEU A 31 5.38 -6.75 28.52
C LEU A 31 5.55 -6.93 27.00
N HIS A 32 6.42 -6.17 26.35
CA HIS A 32 6.71 -6.30 24.93
C HIS A 32 7.43 -7.62 24.61
N ASP A 33 8.37 -8.03 25.46
CA ASP A 33 9.25 -9.17 25.18
C ASP A 33 8.66 -10.52 25.63
N ILE A 34 7.74 -10.51 26.61
CA ILE A 34 7.08 -11.73 27.09
C ILE A 34 6.15 -12.31 26.00
N PRO A 35 6.25 -13.61 25.66
CA PRO A 35 5.37 -14.23 24.66
C PRO A 35 3.91 -14.25 25.15
N LEU A 36 2.97 -14.20 24.20
CA LEU A 36 1.53 -14.10 24.49
C LEU A 36 1.05 -15.23 25.42
N ASP A 37 1.53 -16.45 25.21
CA ASP A 37 1.10 -17.63 25.96
C ASP A 37 1.50 -17.54 27.44
N LYS A 38 2.69 -17.00 27.72
CA LYS A 38 3.16 -16.75 29.10
C LYS A 38 2.35 -15.64 29.77
N LEU A 39 1.98 -14.60 29.01
CA LEU A 39 1.13 -13.52 29.51
C LEU A 39 -0.32 -13.99 29.78
N ALA A 40 -0.85 -14.84 28.91
CA ALA A 40 -2.17 -15.44 29.06
C ALA A 40 -2.23 -16.43 30.22
N GLY A 41 -1.11 -17.08 30.55
CA GLY A 41 -0.96 -17.98 31.70
C GLY A 41 -0.99 -17.28 33.06
N ILE A 42 -0.92 -15.95 33.13
CA ILE A 42 -1.07 -15.22 34.39
C ILE A 42 -2.52 -15.31 34.86
N LYS A 43 -2.69 -15.74 36.11
CA LYS A 43 -4.00 -15.86 36.77
C LYS A 43 -4.78 -14.56 36.63
N SER A 44 -6.01 -14.66 36.13
CA SER A 44 -6.94 -13.53 35.91
C SER A 44 -6.62 -12.58 34.74
N ILE A 45 -5.53 -12.79 33.98
CA ILE A 45 -5.34 -12.11 32.69
C ILE A 45 -6.04 -12.92 31.60
N GLY A 46 -5.63 -14.18 31.40
CA GLY A 46 -6.19 -15.03 30.34
C GLY A 46 -5.90 -14.50 28.93
N GLU A 47 -6.24 -15.30 27.91
CA GLU A 47 -5.94 -14.96 26.52
C GLU A 47 -6.56 -13.63 26.05
N TYR A 48 -7.80 -13.35 26.47
CA TYR A 48 -8.55 -12.20 26.01
C TYR A 48 -7.85 -10.90 26.40
N TYR A 49 -7.44 -10.76 27.67
CA TYR A 49 -6.73 -9.57 28.11
C TYR A 49 -5.28 -9.57 27.66
N ALA A 50 -4.60 -10.72 27.58
CA ALA A 50 -3.23 -10.80 27.06
C ALA A 50 -3.13 -10.24 25.64
N LYS A 51 -4.07 -10.58 24.75
CA LYS A 51 -4.14 -10.04 23.37
C LYS A 51 -4.35 -8.53 23.36
N ARG A 52 -5.22 -8.01 24.23
CA ARG A 52 -5.51 -6.57 24.34
C ARG A 52 -4.33 -5.77 24.89
N ILE A 53 -3.67 -6.29 25.92
CA ILE A 53 -2.48 -5.67 26.52
C ILE A 53 -1.35 -5.63 25.48
N LYS A 54 -1.07 -6.75 24.79
CA LYS A 54 -0.08 -6.79 23.71
C LYS A 54 -0.36 -5.76 22.61
N LYS A 55 -1.62 -5.66 22.17
CA LYS A 55 -2.02 -4.65 21.20
C LYS A 55 -1.77 -3.23 21.71
N SER A 56 -2.13 -2.96 22.97
CA SER A 56 -1.86 -1.64 23.56
C SER A 56 -0.37 -1.34 23.73
N VAL A 57 0.48 -2.34 23.99
CA VAL A 57 1.94 -2.18 24.04
C VAL A 57 2.47 -1.83 22.67
N SER A 58 2.01 -2.52 21.61
CA SER A 58 2.34 -2.19 20.22
C SER A 58 1.91 -0.77 19.84
N ASP A 59 0.70 -0.37 20.24
CA ASP A 59 0.20 0.99 20.01
C ASP A 59 1.01 2.04 20.79
N TYR A 60 1.43 1.74 22.02
CA TYR A 60 2.26 2.64 22.83
C TYR A 60 3.60 2.93 22.16
N TYR A 61 4.30 1.91 21.65
CA TYR A 61 5.52 2.12 20.88
C TYR A 61 5.23 2.76 19.50
N GLY A 62 4.11 2.44 18.87
CA GLY A 62 3.70 3.05 17.60
C GLY A 62 3.42 4.55 17.71
N VAL A 63 2.90 5.01 18.84
CA VAL A 63 2.58 6.43 19.11
C VAL A 63 3.80 7.18 19.68
N LYS A 64 4.60 6.55 20.56
CA LYS A 64 5.78 7.20 21.17
C LYS A 64 6.94 7.37 20.18
N ASN A 65 6.97 6.60 19.10
CA ASN A 65 7.92 6.79 17.98
C ASN A 65 7.56 7.97 17.06
N GLY A 66 6.48 8.70 17.33
CA GLY A 66 6.12 9.91 16.59
C GLY A 66 6.92 11.16 17.00
N GLU A 67 7.64 11.14 18.12
CA GLU A 67 8.05 12.40 18.75
C GLU A 67 9.38 12.37 19.52
N LEU A 68 10.40 11.59 19.10
CA LEU A 68 11.85 11.88 19.27
C LEU A 68 12.68 10.58 19.22
N SER A 69 13.84 10.67 18.57
CA SER A 69 14.91 9.66 18.45
C SER A 69 14.70 8.57 17.37
N VAL A 70 14.91 8.98 16.12
CA VAL A 70 15.34 8.07 15.05
C VAL A 70 16.76 7.60 15.39
N THR A 71 16.89 6.56 16.22
CA THR A 71 18.06 5.68 16.19
C THR A 71 17.65 4.39 15.50
N ILE A 72 18.24 4.26 14.32
CA ILE A 72 18.09 3.23 13.32
C ILE A 72 18.36 1.85 13.97
N ARG A 73 17.30 1.06 14.22
CA ARG A 73 17.37 -0.38 13.96
C ARG A 73 16.98 -0.58 12.50
N PRO A 74 17.65 -1.45 11.75
CA PRO A 74 17.45 -1.56 10.32
C PRO A 74 15.97 -1.87 10.11
N VAL A 75 15.27 -0.88 9.56
CA VAL A 75 14.10 -1.10 8.73
C VAL A 75 14.49 -2.31 7.90
N LYS A 76 13.82 -3.45 8.09
CA LYS A 76 13.88 -4.53 7.12
C LYS A 76 13.65 -3.82 5.80
N GLU A 77 14.72 -3.66 5.04
CA GLU A 77 14.68 -3.19 3.67
C GLU A 77 13.46 -3.90 3.09
N GLU A 78 12.47 -3.13 2.61
CA GLU A 78 11.44 -3.74 1.78
C GLU A 78 12.23 -4.42 0.68
N GLN A 79 12.41 -5.74 0.81
CA GLN A 79 13.45 -6.39 0.03
C GLN A 79 13.18 -6.03 -1.43
N PRO A 80 14.20 -5.59 -2.19
CA PRO A 80 14.01 -5.08 -3.55
C PRO A 80 13.19 -6.09 -4.40
N GLU A 81 13.28 -7.37 -4.07
CA GLU A 81 12.45 -8.46 -4.56
C GLU A 81 10.93 -8.28 -4.36
N ARG A 82 10.48 -7.84 -3.17
CA ARG A 82 9.07 -7.60 -2.85
C ARG A 82 8.51 -6.44 -3.68
N ILE A 83 9.24 -5.32 -3.75
CA ILE A 83 8.84 -4.15 -4.54
C ILE A 83 8.77 -4.53 -6.03
N ASN A 84 9.78 -5.25 -6.54
CA ASN A 84 9.80 -5.75 -7.91
C ASN A 84 8.62 -6.70 -8.20
N ARG A 85 8.34 -7.63 -7.29
CA ARG A 85 7.20 -8.56 -7.40
C ARG A 85 5.87 -7.80 -7.44
N ASP A 86 5.72 -6.77 -6.63
CA ASP A 86 4.50 -5.97 -6.56
C ASP A 86 4.35 -5.08 -7.80
N LEU A 87 5.44 -4.49 -8.31
CA LEU A 87 5.45 -3.79 -9.60
C LEU A 87 5.01 -4.71 -10.74
N LYS A 88 5.57 -5.93 -10.83
CA LYS A 88 5.18 -6.94 -11.84
C LYS A 88 3.69 -7.27 -11.78
N LYS A 89 3.16 -7.53 -10.57
CA LYS A 89 1.71 -7.75 -10.36
C LYS A 89 0.89 -6.54 -10.78
N LYS A 90 1.37 -5.33 -10.49
CA LYS A 90 0.70 -4.07 -10.83
C LYS A 90 0.57 -3.87 -12.33
N ILE A 91 1.67 -4.05 -13.07
CA ILE A 91 1.70 -3.95 -14.52
C ILE A 91 0.72 -4.95 -15.14
N LYS A 92 0.69 -6.20 -14.63
CA LYS A 92 -0.26 -7.23 -15.09
C LYS A 92 -1.72 -6.80 -14.87
N LYS A 93 -2.07 -6.27 -13.69
CA LYS A 93 -3.42 -5.76 -13.39
C LYS A 93 -3.80 -4.57 -14.29
N LEU A 94 -2.88 -3.62 -14.46
CA LEU A 94 -3.08 -2.46 -15.30
C LEU A 94 -3.34 -2.85 -16.77
N ARG A 95 -2.56 -3.77 -17.34
CA ARG A 95 -2.78 -4.30 -18.70
C ARG A 95 -4.18 -4.89 -18.87
N LYS A 96 -4.64 -5.70 -17.91
CA LYS A 96 -6.01 -6.26 -17.93
C LYS A 96 -7.06 -5.15 -17.91
N ARG A 97 -6.88 -4.11 -17.08
CA ARG A 97 -7.80 -2.98 -17.01
C ARG A 97 -7.84 -2.21 -18.33
N LEU A 98 -6.68 -1.90 -18.89
CA LEU A 98 -6.53 -1.21 -20.18
C LEU A 98 -7.23 -1.97 -21.31
N ASN A 99 -7.11 -3.30 -21.36
CA ASN A 99 -7.84 -4.12 -22.33
C ASN A 99 -9.36 -4.03 -22.13
N ARG A 100 -9.86 -4.11 -20.90
CA ARG A 100 -11.30 -3.96 -20.62
C ARG A 100 -11.83 -2.59 -21.04
N VAL A 101 -11.07 -1.52 -20.78
CA VAL A 101 -11.46 -0.17 -21.22
C VAL A 101 -11.48 -0.09 -22.74
N ASN A 102 -10.49 -0.67 -23.42
CA ASN A 102 -10.47 -0.72 -24.88
C ASN A 102 -11.71 -1.41 -25.46
N GLU A 103 -12.13 -2.54 -24.90
CA GLU A 103 -13.36 -3.24 -25.31
C GLU A 103 -14.60 -2.39 -25.08
N ASN A 104 -14.73 -1.79 -23.89
CA ASN A 104 -15.86 -0.90 -23.56
C ASN A 104 -15.94 0.33 -24.46
N PHE A 105 -14.80 0.76 -25.01
CA PHE A 105 -14.68 1.94 -25.84
C PHE A 105 -14.77 1.62 -27.33
N LYS A 106 -14.99 0.37 -27.74
CA LYS A 106 -15.25 0.07 -29.16
C LYS A 106 -16.54 0.78 -29.60
N PRO A 107 -16.48 1.67 -30.61
CA PRO A 107 -17.68 2.30 -31.13
C PRO A 107 -18.38 1.29 -32.05
N LEU A 108 -19.27 0.45 -31.48
CA LEU A 108 -20.18 -0.41 -32.24
C LEU A 108 -21.11 0.49 -33.08
N TRP A 109 -20.66 0.87 -34.28
CA TRP A 109 -21.43 1.61 -35.30
C TRP A 109 -21.64 3.13 -35.07
N LYS A 110 -20.98 3.73 -34.06
CA LYS A 110 -21.09 5.17 -33.78
C LYS A 110 -19.95 5.98 -34.40
N LYS A 111 -20.11 6.41 -35.66
CA LYS A 111 -19.12 7.24 -36.39
C LYS A 111 -18.62 8.45 -35.59
N LYS A 112 -19.50 9.11 -34.83
CA LYS A 112 -19.17 10.28 -33.98
C LYS A 112 -18.09 10.06 -32.91
N TYR A 113 -17.78 8.80 -32.57
CA TYR A 113 -16.74 8.47 -31.58
C TYR A 113 -15.53 7.78 -32.20
N LEU A 114 -15.52 7.56 -33.52
CA LEU A 114 -14.46 6.84 -34.21
C LEU A 114 -13.12 7.58 -34.08
N GLU A 115 -13.12 8.90 -34.30
CA GLU A 115 -11.93 9.74 -34.18
C GLU A 115 -11.34 9.69 -32.77
N LEU A 116 -12.18 9.86 -31.74
CA LEU A 116 -11.76 9.75 -30.34
C LEU A 116 -11.22 8.35 -30.02
N TYR A 117 -11.83 7.31 -30.57
CA TYR A 117 -11.36 5.94 -30.40
C TYR A 117 -10.00 5.70 -31.06
N VAL A 118 -9.74 6.25 -32.25
CA VAL A 118 -8.45 6.17 -32.95
C VAL A 118 -7.35 6.84 -32.11
N ILE A 119 -7.61 8.06 -31.62
CA ILE A 119 -6.67 8.78 -30.75
C ILE A 119 -6.40 7.97 -29.48
N PHE A 120 -7.45 7.49 -28.82
CA PHE A 120 -7.35 6.64 -27.64
C PHE A 120 -6.52 5.38 -27.92
N LYS A 121 -6.77 4.68 -29.03
CA LYS A 121 -6.06 3.46 -29.42
C LYS A 121 -4.57 3.73 -29.65
N LYS A 122 -4.22 4.83 -30.32
CA LYS A 122 -2.82 5.24 -30.54
C LYS A 122 -2.09 5.46 -29.20
N ARG A 123 -2.72 6.17 -28.26
CA ARG A 123 -2.16 6.41 -26.91
C ARG A 123 -2.05 5.12 -26.10
N LEU A 124 -3.08 4.26 -26.18
CA LEU A 124 -3.12 2.96 -25.53
C LEU A 124 -1.98 2.05 -25.99
N THR A 125 -1.77 1.94 -27.30
CA THR A 125 -0.68 1.13 -27.88
C THR A 125 0.67 1.64 -27.42
N LYS A 126 0.89 2.98 -27.42
CA LYS A 126 2.13 3.60 -26.93
C LYS A 126 2.36 3.33 -25.43
N LEU A 127 1.31 3.31 -24.61
CA LEU A 127 1.44 2.93 -23.21
C LEU A 127 1.77 1.44 -23.06
N LYS A 128 1.14 0.55 -23.84
CA LYS A 128 1.41 -0.89 -23.81
C LYS A 128 2.86 -1.22 -24.15
N THR A 129 3.46 -0.55 -25.15
CA THR A 129 4.87 -0.75 -25.50
C THR A 129 5.79 -0.32 -24.35
N ARG A 130 5.55 0.85 -23.75
CA ARG A 130 6.29 1.31 -22.55
C ARG A 130 6.16 0.36 -21.38
N LEU A 131 4.95 -0.16 -21.11
CA LEU A 131 4.74 -1.18 -20.10
C LEU A 131 5.43 -2.51 -20.42
N SER A 132 5.80 -2.79 -21.68
CA SER A 132 6.61 -3.96 -22.04
C SER A 132 8.08 -3.72 -21.82
N VAL A 133 8.58 -2.52 -22.17
CA VAL A 133 9.96 -2.10 -21.84
C VAL A 133 10.16 -2.12 -20.32
N LEU A 134 9.24 -1.52 -19.58
CA LEU A 134 9.25 -1.49 -18.12
C LEU A 134 9.35 -2.89 -17.50
N VAL A 135 8.68 -3.90 -18.08
CA VAL A 135 8.75 -5.28 -17.56
C VAL A 135 10.14 -5.88 -17.71
N ARG A 136 10.91 -5.45 -18.72
CA ARG A 136 12.27 -5.92 -18.99
C ARG A 136 13.28 -5.26 -18.05
N ILE A 137 13.24 -3.93 -17.95
CA ILE A 137 14.22 -3.14 -17.18
C ILE A 137 13.85 -2.98 -15.70
N ARG A 138 12.78 -3.61 -15.22
CA ARG A 138 12.26 -3.39 -13.86
C ARG A 138 13.26 -3.75 -12.76
N GLU A 139 14.22 -4.63 -13.03
CA GLU A 139 15.24 -5.05 -12.09
C GLU A 139 16.30 -3.95 -11.90
N ASP A 140 16.56 -3.18 -12.96
CA ASP A 140 17.54 -2.09 -13.00
C ASP A 140 16.99 -0.75 -12.48
N LEU A 141 15.69 -0.65 -12.22
CA LEU A 141 15.07 0.56 -11.70
C LEU A 141 15.38 0.78 -10.22
N SER A 142 15.50 2.04 -9.83
CA SER A 142 15.55 2.44 -8.42
C SER A 142 14.26 2.04 -7.70
N ASP A 143 14.35 1.77 -6.40
CA ASP A 143 13.17 1.41 -5.61
C ASP A 143 12.17 2.58 -5.47
N ASP A 144 12.66 3.81 -5.51
CA ASP A 144 11.83 5.02 -5.51
C ASP A 144 11.03 5.17 -6.81
N ASP A 145 11.65 4.88 -7.96
CA ASP A 145 10.96 4.85 -9.24
C ASP A 145 9.89 3.75 -9.27
N LYS A 146 10.24 2.54 -8.79
CA LYS A 146 9.27 1.43 -8.69
C LYS A 146 8.07 1.84 -7.83
N LYS A 147 8.30 2.44 -6.67
CA LYS A 147 7.24 2.94 -5.77
C LYS A 147 6.38 4.02 -6.43
N THR A 148 7.01 4.97 -7.12
CA THR A 148 6.33 6.05 -7.84
C THR A 148 5.43 5.49 -8.94
N ILE A 149 5.95 4.53 -9.72
CA ILE A 149 5.18 3.85 -10.77
C ILE A 149 3.99 3.10 -10.18
N ILE A 150 4.18 2.36 -9.08
CA ILE A 150 3.10 1.62 -8.41
C ILE A 150 1.97 2.57 -7.98
N LYS A 151 2.31 3.69 -7.31
CA LYS A 151 1.35 4.71 -6.86
C LYS A 151 0.58 5.32 -8.03
N LYS A 152 1.27 5.75 -9.08
CA LYS A 152 0.63 6.35 -10.26
C LYS A 152 -0.21 5.33 -11.04
N ALA A 153 0.20 4.06 -11.07
CA ALA A 153 -0.58 2.99 -11.67
C ALA A 153 -1.90 2.74 -10.93
N ASP A 154 -1.93 2.88 -9.59
CA ASP A 154 -3.17 2.83 -8.82
C ASP A 154 -4.15 3.94 -9.19
N VAL A 155 -3.65 5.17 -9.25
CA VAL A 155 -4.45 6.33 -9.66
C VAL A 155 -5.03 6.11 -11.05
N LEU A 156 -4.21 5.68 -12.01
CA LEU A 156 -4.67 5.36 -13.37
C LEU A 156 -5.73 4.25 -13.36
N MET A 157 -5.51 3.15 -12.63
CA MET A 157 -6.50 2.06 -12.55
C MET A 157 -7.83 2.53 -11.98
N TYR A 158 -7.80 3.38 -10.95
CA TYR A 158 -8.99 3.96 -10.33
C TYR A 158 -9.73 4.87 -11.30
N ASN A 159 -9.02 5.74 -12.02
CA ASN A 159 -9.62 6.64 -13.01
C ASN A 159 -10.21 5.85 -14.19
N LEU A 160 -9.49 4.84 -14.68
CA LEU A 160 -9.98 3.88 -15.68
C LEU A 160 -11.17 3.04 -15.18
N LYS A 161 -11.37 2.93 -13.85
CA LYS A 161 -12.57 2.34 -13.25
C LYS A 161 -13.78 3.25 -13.40
N LYS A 162 -13.59 4.56 -13.20
CA LYS A 162 -14.65 5.57 -13.21
C LYS A 162 -15.20 5.93 -14.59
N VAL A 163 -14.40 5.86 -15.65
CA VAL A 163 -14.82 6.23 -17.02
C VAL A 163 -15.95 5.36 -17.62
N GLY A 164 -16.52 4.42 -16.86
CA GLY A 164 -17.75 3.71 -17.23
C GLY A 164 -17.58 2.71 -18.38
N LYS A 165 -18.67 1.99 -18.70
CA LYS A 165 -18.68 0.95 -19.74
C LYS A 165 -19.11 1.45 -21.12
N LYS A 166 -19.56 2.71 -21.25
CA LYS A 166 -20.14 3.24 -22.49
C LYS A 166 -19.21 4.27 -23.13
N PRO A 167 -19.05 4.24 -24.48
CA PRO A 167 -18.30 5.25 -25.21
C PRO A 167 -19.05 6.58 -25.18
N LYS A 168 -18.51 7.55 -24.45
CA LYS A 168 -18.97 8.95 -24.37
C LYS A 168 -17.76 9.86 -24.54
N LYS A 169 -17.93 11.02 -25.17
CA LYS A 169 -16.84 12.00 -25.41
C LYS A 169 -16.06 12.33 -24.13
N LYS A 170 -16.77 12.64 -23.03
CA LYS A 170 -16.17 12.88 -21.71
C LYS A 170 -15.28 11.73 -21.23
N ASN A 171 -15.73 10.49 -21.42
CA ASN A 171 -14.99 9.30 -20.97
C ASN A 171 -13.72 9.06 -21.79
N TYR A 172 -13.77 9.30 -23.11
CA TYR A 172 -12.57 9.26 -23.94
C TYR A 172 -11.56 10.31 -23.52
N ASN A 173 -11.98 11.56 -23.34
CA ASN A 173 -11.09 12.65 -23.00
C ASN A 173 -10.35 12.39 -21.68
N ILE A 174 -11.09 11.96 -20.65
CA ILE A 174 -10.49 11.57 -19.37
C ILE A 174 -9.49 10.42 -19.57
N ALA A 175 -9.90 9.33 -20.23
CA ALA A 175 -9.01 8.19 -20.42
C ALA A 175 -7.75 8.54 -21.24
N ILE A 176 -7.88 9.37 -22.27
CA ILE A 176 -6.78 9.84 -23.10
C ILE A 176 -5.79 10.67 -22.27
N GLN A 177 -6.29 11.63 -21.49
CA GLN A 177 -5.46 12.48 -20.62
C GLN A 177 -4.71 11.66 -19.57
N GLU A 178 -5.41 10.75 -18.89
CA GLU A 178 -4.84 9.88 -17.86
C GLU A 178 -3.76 8.94 -18.43
N ILE A 179 -4.06 8.29 -19.57
CA ILE A 179 -3.09 7.43 -20.27
C ILE A 179 -1.89 8.26 -20.72
N GLN A 180 -2.10 9.46 -21.27
CA GLN A 180 -1.02 10.32 -21.74
C GLN A 180 -0.13 10.79 -20.60
N SER A 181 -0.71 11.22 -19.48
CA SER A 181 0.02 11.65 -18.27
C SER A 181 0.89 10.53 -17.73
N PHE A 182 0.29 9.35 -17.48
CA PHE A 182 1.03 8.19 -17.00
C PHE A 182 2.11 7.73 -17.99
N SER A 183 1.81 7.76 -19.28
CA SER A 183 2.77 7.40 -20.32
C SER A 183 3.94 8.39 -20.41
N LYS A 184 3.72 9.69 -20.16
CA LYS A 184 4.77 10.71 -20.12
C LYS A 184 5.70 10.47 -18.92
N MET A 185 5.15 10.24 -17.74
CA MET A 185 5.92 9.87 -16.54
C MET A 185 6.75 8.61 -16.76
N LEU A 186 6.17 7.56 -17.37
CA LEU A 186 6.96 6.37 -17.72
C LEU A 186 8.07 6.67 -18.74
N LYS A 187 7.90 7.66 -19.61
CA LYS A 187 8.98 8.06 -20.52
C LYS A 187 10.15 8.64 -19.72
N GLU A 188 9.85 9.54 -18.78
CA GLU A 188 10.86 10.25 -17.97
C GLU A 188 11.66 9.29 -17.09
N ILE A 189 11.06 8.20 -16.60
CA ILE A 189 11.76 7.19 -15.79
C ILE A 189 12.57 6.20 -16.64
N ILE A 190 12.13 5.93 -17.87
CA ILE A 190 12.74 4.89 -18.74
C ILE A 190 13.78 5.46 -19.71
N SER A 191 13.73 6.78 -19.98
CA SER A 191 14.65 7.45 -20.92
C SER A 191 15.92 7.87 -20.21
#